data_AF-A0A8J7Q054-F1
#
_entry.id   AF-A0A8J7Q054-F1
#
_cell.length_a   1.000
_cell.length_b   1.000
_cell.length_c   1.000
_cell.angle_alpha   90.00
_cell.angle_beta   90.00
_cell.angle_gamma   90.00
#
_symmetry.space_group_name_H-M   'P 1'
#
loop_
_entity.id
_entity.type
_entity.pdbx_description
1 polymer ?
#
loop_
_entity_poly.entity_id
_entity_poly.type
_entity_poly.pdbx_seq_one_letter_code
_entity_poly.pdbx_strand_id
1 'polypeptide(L)'
;MPRLLDRTPIPESSSEIVVRGERVRLRANQIILWLTITPRLDRPPNPAAVRFPAILDTGHTHTLALQERHLVNWAGLWPDALPVSGAVRDRGRRVILRAATIWIYANQPESRDRLADRPPFRLRVSEGAAVYPSGVEFPRLPVLGLRAIVENALILKVVGLRREATLRTARRWWPFADG
;
A
#
# COMPACT_ATOMS: atom_id res chain seq x y z
N MET A 1 6.12 4.34 -19.11
CA MET A 1 5.96 4.80 -17.70
C MET A 1 5.76 3.58 -16.84
N PRO A 2 6.43 3.46 -15.68
CA PRO A 2 6.21 2.36 -14.75
C PRO A 2 4.72 2.15 -14.44
N ARG A 3 4.25 0.92 -14.61
CA ARG A 3 2.93 0.46 -14.19
C ARG A 3 3.10 -0.30 -12.89
N LEU A 4 2.43 0.18 -11.85
CA LEU A 4 2.37 -0.45 -10.53
C LEU A 4 1.22 -1.46 -10.49
N LEU A 5 0.10 -1.10 -11.12
CA LEU A 5 -0.96 -2.04 -11.48
C LEU A 5 -1.12 -2.01 -13.00
N ASP A 6 -1.05 -3.17 -13.64
CA ASP A 6 -1.31 -3.38 -15.05
C ASP A 6 -2.53 -4.28 -15.18
N ARG A 7 -3.68 -3.67 -15.50
CA ARG A 7 -4.95 -4.39 -15.69
C ARG A 7 -5.27 -5.36 -14.55
N THR A 8 -5.03 -4.94 -13.31
CA THR A 8 -5.35 -5.75 -12.13
C THR A 8 -6.85 -6.01 -12.07
N PRO A 9 -7.30 -7.27 -11.95
CA PRO A 9 -8.72 -7.60 -11.91
C PRO A 9 -9.37 -7.09 -10.61
N ILE A 10 -10.60 -6.60 -10.73
CA ILE A 10 -11.47 -6.15 -9.63
C ILE A 10 -12.53 -7.22 -9.39
N PRO A 11 -12.43 -8.03 -8.32
CA PRO A 11 -13.29 -9.18 -8.11
C PRO A 11 -14.76 -8.77 -7.91
N GLU A 12 -15.69 -9.53 -8.48
CA GLU A 12 -17.14 -9.34 -8.33
C GLU A 12 -17.69 -9.94 -7.04
N SER A 13 -17.03 -10.97 -6.54
CA SER A 13 -17.41 -11.70 -5.34
C SER A 13 -16.34 -11.57 -4.26
N SER A 14 -16.69 -11.94 -3.03
CA SER A 14 -15.68 -12.06 -1.98
C SER A 14 -14.69 -13.15 -2.34
N SER A 15 -13.41 -12.90 -2.08
CA SER A 15 -12.33 -13.86 -2.31
C SER A 15 -11.43 -13.92 -1.08
N GLU A 16 -10.39 -14.75 -1.13
CA GLU A 16 -9.39 -14.84 -0.07
C GLU A 16 -8.00 -14.54 -0.61
N ILE A 17 -7.13 -14.10 0.29
CA ILE A 17 -5.69 -14.00 0.10
C ILE A 17 -4.99 -14.56 1.34
N VAL A 18 -3.84 -15.19 1.15
CA VAL A 18 -3.02 -15.71 2.24
C VAL A 18 -1.82 -14.79 2.45
N VAL A 19 -1.64 -14.29 3.67
CA VAL A 19 -0.52 -13.42 4.06
C VAL A 19 0.14 -14.06 5.26
N ARG A 20 1.38 -14.53 5.12
CA ARG A 20 2.13 -15.17 6.23
C ARG A 20 1.35 -16.31 6.93
N GLY A 21 0.54 -17.06 6.17
CA GLY A 21 -0.31 -18.14 6.69
C GLY A 21 -1.67 -17.68 7.23
N GLU A 22 -1.91 -16.37 7.36
CA GLU A 22 -3.21 -15.81 7.71
C GLU A 22 -4.11 -15.75 6.47
N ARG A 23 -5.33 -16.31 6.54
CA ARG A 23 -6.34 -16.21 5.49
C ARG A 23 -7.16 -14.93 5.70
N VAL A 24 -7.03 -13.99 4.77
CA VAL A 24 -7.74 -12.73 4.81
C VAL A 24 -8.84 -12.73 3.74
N ARG A 25 -10.10 -12.62 4.19
CA ARG A 25 -11.24 -12.49 3.27
C ARG A 25 -11.35 -11.07 2.75
N LEU A 26 -11.31 -10.96 1.42
CA LEU A 26 -11.48 -9.75 0.63
C LEU A 26 -12.95 -9.55 0.28
N ARG A 27 -13.39 -8.29 0.29
CA ARG A 27 -14.73 -7.93 -0.21
C ARG A 27 -14.68 -7.79 -1.73
N ALA A 28 -15.85 -7.89 -2.37
CA ALA A 28 -16.00 -7.53 -3.77
C ALA A 28 -15.60 -6.07 -4.02
N ASN A 29 -15.30 -5.73 -5.27
CA ASN A 29 -15.03 -4.37 -5.74
C ASN A 29 -13.81 -3.67 -5.11
N GLN A 30 -12.88 -4.42 -4.52
CA GLN A 30 -11.64 -3.87 -3.96
C GLN A 30 -10.50 -3.98 -4.96
N ILE A 31 -9.81 -2.88 -5.23
CA ILE A 31 -8.54 -2.87 -5.97
C ILE A 31 -7.43 -3.22 -4.99
N ILE A 32 -6.73 -4.32 -5.22
CA ILE A 32 -5.65 -4.79 -4.36
C ILE A 32 -4.31 -4.52 -5.03
N LEU A 33 -3.36 -4.00 -4.25
CA LEU A 33 -1.96 -3.87 -4.64
C LEU A 33 -1.06 -4.49 -3.58
N TRP A 34 0.18 -4.79 -3.94
CA TRP A 34 1.16 -5.37 -3.03
C TRP A 34 2.21 -4.34 -2.66
N LEU A 35 2.52 -4.28 -1.37
CA LEU A 35 3.51 -3.36 -0.85
C LEU A 35 4.40 -4.00 0.24
N THR A 36 5.49 -3.32 0.55
CA THR A 36 6.31 -3.55 1.74
C THR A 36 6.48 -2.23 2.47
N ILE A 37 6.57 -2.28 3.79
CA ILE A 37 6.94 -1.15 4.65
C ILE A 37 8.32 -1.43 5.23
N THR A 38 9.16 -0.40 5.26
CA THR A 38 10.49 -0.44 5.86
C THR A 38 10.69 0.80 6.75
N PRO A 39 11.60 0.76 7.74
CA PRO A 39 12.09 1.97 8.38
C PRO A 39 12.55 2.99 7.33
N ARG A 40 12.50 4.28 7.67
CA ARG A 40 12.89 5.34 6.74
C ARG A 40 14.39 5.23 6.42
N LEU A 41 14.70 4.63 5.28
CA LEU A 41 16.05 4.40 4.77
C LEU A 41 16.09 4.82 3.30
N ASP A 42 17.24 5.32 2.83
CA ASP A 42 17.46 5.70 1.43
C ASP A 42 17.99 4.55 0.58
N ARG A 43 17.60 3.31 0.92
CA ARG A 43 18.00 2.11 0.20
C ARG A 43 16.79 1.29 -0.22
N PRO A 44 16.85 0.58 -1.37
CA PRO A 44 15.82 -0.38 -1.76
C PRO A 44 15.51 -1.37 -0.63
N PRO A 45 14.29 -1.92 -0.58
CA PRO A 45 13.93 -2.86 0.46
C PRO A 45 14.80 -4.11 0.31
N ASN A 46 15.19 -4.71 1.44
CA ASN A 46 15.82 -6.03 1.43
C ASN A 46 14.94 -6.98 0.60
N PRO A 47 15.48 -7.78 -0.34
CA PRO A 47 14.69 -8.77 -1.09
C PRO A 47 13.88 -9.73 -0.20
N ALA A 48 14.34 -9.97 1.03
CA ALA A 48 13.65 -10.77 2.04
C ALA A 48 12.52 -10.01 2.78
N ALA A 49 12.35 -8.71 2.54
CA ALA A 49 11.30 -7.93 3.16
C ALA A 49 9.93 -8.42 2.70
N VAL A 50 9.01 -8.56 3.65
CA VAL A 50 7.75 -9.23 3.40
C VAL A 50 6.82 -8.32 2.63
N ARG A 51 6.22 -8.88 1.58
CA ARG A 51 5.23 -8.23 0.75
C ARG A 51 3.86 -8.61 1.26
N PHE A 52 2.96 -7.65 1.36
CA PHE A 52 1.59 -7.89 1.79
C PHE A 52 0.61 -7.02 1.00
N PRO A 53 -0.65 -7.47 0.88
CA PRO A 53 -1.67 -6.75 0.13
C PRO A 53 -2.17 -5.52 0.90
N ALA A 54 -2.56 -4.50 0.14
CA ALA A 54 -3.28 -3.33 0.61
C ALA A 54 -4.43 -3.00 -0.36
N ILE A 55 -5.49 -2.39 0.18
CA ILE A 55 -6.60 -1.86 -0.62
C ILE A 55 -6.18 -0.49 -1.15
N LEU A 56 -6.41 -0.24 -2.44
CA LEU A 56 -6.38 1.11 -2.99
C LEU A 56 -7.77 1.74 -2.84
N ASP A 57 -7.88 2.78 -2.00
CA ASP A 57 -9.14 3.44 -1.69
C ASP A 57 -9.03 4.97 -1.85
N THR A 58 -9.62 5.49 -2.92
CA THR A 58 -9.63 6.94 -3.19
C THR A 58 -10.53 7.73 -2.22
N GLY A 59 -11.35 7.07 -1.41
CA GLY A 59 -12.11 7.69 -0.32
C GLY A 59 -11.29 7.87 0.96
N HIS A 60 -10.11 7.26 1.06
CA HIS A 60 -9.24 7.38 2.23
C HIS A 60 -8.21 8.51 2.06
N THR A 61 -8.05 9.37 3.07
CA THR A 61 -7.28 10.62 2.94
C THR A 61 -5.81 10.50 3.33
N HIS A 62 -5.39 9.45 4.03
CA HIS A 62 -3.98 9.22 4.37
C HIS A 62 -3.23 8.56 3.21
N THR A 63 -1.91 8.74 3.15
CA THR A 63 -1.05 8.04 2.17
C THR A 63 -1.15 6.54 2.38
N LEU A 64 -0.94 6.09 3.62
CA LEU A 64 -1.16 4.71 4.04
C LEU A 64 -1.76 4.71 5.44
N ALA A 65 -2.78 3.88 5.65
CA ALA A 65 -3.31 3.53 6.96
C ALA A 65 -3.22 2.03 7.19
N LEU A 66 -2.81 1.64 8.40
CA LEU A 66 -2.78 0.25 8.82
C LEU A 66 -2.91 0.13 10.33
N GLN A 67 -3.28 -1.06 10.80
CA GLN A 67 -3.27 -1.38 12.22
C GLN A 67 -1.89 -1.90 12.64
N GLU A 68 -1.52 -1.72 13.91
CA GLU A 68 -0.29 -2.25 14.50
C GLU A 68 -0.05 -3.73 14.18
N ARG A 69 -1.10 -4.56 14.26
CA ARG A 69 -1.00 -5.99 13.92
C ARG A 69 -0.50 -6.23 12.48
N HIS A 70 -0.82 -5.35 11.52
CA HIS A 70 -0.31 -5.50 10.15
C HIS A 70 1.18 -5.18 10.08
N LEU A 71 1.66 -4.19 10.86
CA LEU A 71 3.11 -3.93 10.98
C LEU A 71 3.82 -5.13 11.60
N VAL A 72 3.33 -5.61 12.74
CA VAL A 72 4.00 -6.67 13.50
C VAL A 72 3.93 -8.00 12.74
N ASN A 73 2.72 -8.45 12.39
CA ASN A 73 2.51 -9.80 11.86
C ASN A 73 2.90 -9.91 10.39
N TRP A 74 2.72 -8.85 9.60
CA TRP A 74 2.96 -8.92 8.16
C TRP A 74 4.28 -8.28 7.77
N ALA A 75 4.58 -7.07 8.26
CA ALA A 75 5.85 -6.42 7.95
C ALA A 75 7.02 -6.90 8.83
N GLY A 76 6.75 -7.57 9.96
CA GLY A 76 7.79 -7.92 10.94
C GLY A 76 8.38 -6.71 11.66
N LEU A 77 7.62 -5.62 11.74
CA LEU A 77 8.05 -4.34 12.32
C LEU A 77 7.24 -4.03 13.57
N TRP A 78 7.93 -3.72 14.66
CA TRP A 78 7.31 -3.12 15.83
C TRP A 78 6.97 -1.65 15.54
N PRO A 79 5.80 -1.13 15.96
CA PRO A 79 5.45 0.28 15.73
C PRO A 79 6.52 1.25 16.21
N ASP A 80 7.19 0.96 17.32
CA ASP A 80 8.23 1.80 17.92
C ASP A 80 9.57 1.76 17.18
N ALA A 81 9.77 0.81 16.27
CA ALA A 81 10.90 0.84 15.34
C ALA A 81 10.73 1.92 14.27
N LEU A 82 9.54 2.51 14.13
CA LEU A 82 9.25 3.62 13.23
C LEU A 82 9.13 4.91 14.05
N PRO A 83 9.95 5.95 13.77
CA PRO A 83 9.85 7.24 14.44
C PRO A 83 8.46 7.84 14.29
N VAL A 84 7.97 8.55 15.31
CA VAL A 84 6.76 9.34 15.19
C VAL A 84 7.02 10.53 14.26
N SER A 85 6.24 10.66 13.19
CA SER A 85 6.27 11.83 12.29
C SER A 85 5.24 12.89 12.66
N GLY A 86 4.19 12.49 13.39
CA GLY A 86 3.12 13.40 13.81
C GLY A 86 1.91 12.66 14.36
N ALA A 87 0.79 13.36 14.42
CA ALA A 87 -0.50 12.79 14.77
C ALA A 87 -1.63 13.54 14.06
N VAL A 88 -2.71 12.84 13.81
CA VAL A 88 -3.92 13.38 13.16
C VAL A 88 -5.16 12.99 13.96
N ARG A 89 -6.26 13.69 13.73
CA ARG A 89 -7.57 13.30 14.24
C ARG A 89 -8.38 12.64 13.14
N ASP A 90 -8.71 11.38 13.33
CA ASP A 90 -9.57 10.61 12.43
C ASP A 90 -10.75 10.03 13.22
N ARG A 91 -11.98 10.31 12.76
CA ARG A 91 -13.24 9.93 13.45
C ARG A 91 -13.22 10.23 14.95
N GLY A 92 -12.72 11.40 15.31
CA GLY A 92 -12.62 11.84 16.70
C GLY A 92 -11.44 11.28 17.50
N ARG A 93 -10.73 10.27 16.97
CA ARG A 93 -9.58 9.63 17.61
C ARG A 93 -8.26 10.24 17.18
N ARG A 94 -7.31 10.36 18.10
CA ARG A 94 -5.91 10.67 17.79
C ARG A 94 -5.22 9.43 17.21
N VAL A 95 -4.72 9.54 15.99
CA VAL A 95 -3.97 8.49 15.29
C VAL A 95 -2.52 8.95 15.13
N ILE A 96 -1.58 8.08 15.47
CA ILE A 96 -0.14 8.37 15.36
C ILE A 96 0.30 8.15 13.92
N LEU A 97 1.02 9.12 13.38
CA LEU A 97 1.70 8.98 12.10
C LEU A 97 3.15 8.54 12.36
N ARG A 98 3.59 7.51 11.64
CA ARG A 98 4.92 6.91 11.77
C ARG A 98 5.71 7.12 10.48
N ALA A 99 6.94 7.60 10.60
CA ALA A 99 7.86 7.76 9.48
C ALA A 99 8.29 6.39 8.94
N ALA A 100 7.97 6.10 7.69
CA ALA A 100 8.31 4.84 7.03
C ALA A 100 8.58 5.05 5.54
N THR A 101 9.31 4.11 4.93
CA THR A 101 9.40 4.01 3.47
C THR A 101 8.47 2.90 2.98
N ILE A 102 7.61 3.23 2.02
CA ILE A 102 6.63 2.32 1.44
C ILE A 102 7.05 2.01 0.00
N TRP A 103 7.04 0.72 -0.33
CA TRP A 103 7.42 0.20 -1.64
C TRP A 103 6.24 -0.51 -2.29
N ILE A 104 5.81 -0.09 -3.48
CA ILE A 104 4.76 -0.77 -4.25
C ILE A 104 5.40 -1.72 -5.26
N TYR A 105 4.93 -2.97 -5.28
CA TYR A 105 5.36 -3.97 -6.24
C TYR A 105 4.41 -4.02 -7.42
N ALA A 106 4.98 -4.08 -8.62
CA ALA A 106 4.20 -4.22 -9.83
C ALA A 106 3.59 -5.62 -9.90
N ASN A 107 2.32 -5.73 -10.29
CA ASN A 107 1.72 -7.01 -10.65
C ASN A 107 2.16 -7.47 -12.06
N GLN A 108 1.99 -8.77 -12.33
CA GLN A 108 1.89 -9.27 -13.70
C GLN A 108 0.57 -8.79 -14.32
N PRO A 109 0.53 -8.46 -15.62
CA PRO A 109 -0.70 -8.01 -16.25
C PRO A 109 -1.85 -8.99 -16.04
N GLU A 110 -3.05 -8.47 -15.81
CA GLU A 110 -4.28 -9.28 -15.62
C GLU A 110 -4.25 -10.17 -14.36
N SER A 111 -3.21 -10.06 -13.52
CA SER A 111 -3.09 -10.79 -12.27
C SER A 111 -3.17 -9.87 -11.06
N ARG A 112 -3.89 -10.29 -10.02
CA ARG A 112 -3.88 -9.62 -8.71
C ARG A 112 -2.71 -10.09 -7.84
N ASP A 113 -2.43 -11.39 -7.86
CA ASP A 113 -1.59 -12.06 -6.86
C ASP A 113 -0.17 -12.38 -7.36
N ARG A 114 0.07 -12.32 -8.68
CA ARG A 114 1.40 -12.52 -9.26
C ARG A 114 2.11 -11.19 -9.41
N LEU A 115 3.34 -11.13 -8.91
CA LEU A 115 4.20 -9.95 -9.02
C LEU A 115 5.10 -10.05 -10.24
N ALA A 116 5.31 -8.92 -10.91
CA ALA A 116 6.27 -8.82 -12.00
C ALA A 116 7.69 -8.74 -11.43
N ASP A 117 8.66 -9.26 -12.18
CA ASP A 117 10.08 -9.13 -11.87
C ASP A 117 10.60 -7.76 -12.29
N ARG A 118 10.25 -6.74 -11.49
CA ARG A 118 10.61 -5.34 -11.70
C ARG A 118 10.94 -4.69 -10.36
N PRO A 119 11.85 -3.69 -10.33
CA PRO A 119 12.11 -2.92 -9.13
C PRO A 119 10.83 -2.30 -8.56
N PRO A 120 10.63 -2.32 -7.23
CA PRO A 120 9.46 -1.70 -6.62
C PRO A 120 9.54 -0.17 -6.71
N PHE A 121 8.37 0.46 -6.67
CA PHE A 121 8.24 1.91 -6.67
C PHE A 121 8.23 2.46 -5.25
N ARG A 122 9.14 3.40 -4.94
CA ARG A 122 9.18 4.10 -3.65
C ARG A 122 8.09 5.17 -3.62
N LEU A 123 7.16 5.08 -2.67
CA LEU A 123 6.24 6.18 -2.39
C LEU A 123 6.94 7.28 -1.58
N ARG A 124 6.66 8.53 -1.94
CA ARG A 124 6.76 9.69 -1.08
C ARG A 124 5.64 9.62 -0.04
N VAL A 125 6.01 9.82 1.22
CA VAL A 125 5.11 9.70 2.39
C VAL A 125 5.42 10.86 3.33
N SER A 126 4.97 12.06 2.95
CA SER A 126 5.37 13.33 3.59
C SER A 126 5.03 13.37 5.09
N GLU A 127 3.81 12.96 5.43
CA GLU A 127 3.28 13.03 6.79
C GLU A 127 3.49 11.72 7.58
N GLY A 128 3.97 10.66 6.93
CA GLY A 128 4.08 9.30 7.50
C GLY A 128 2.84 8.43 7.26
N ALA A 129 2.91 7.18 7.73
CA ALA A 129 1.83 6.22 7.67
C ALA A 129 0.99 6.28 8.96
N ALA A 130 -0.34 6.30 8.82
CA ALA A 130 -1.26 6.27 9.94
C ALA A 130 -1.30 4.86 10.55
N VAL A 131 -0.88 4.74 11.81
CA VAL A 131 -0.84 3.46 12.53
C VAL A 131 -1.92 3.47 13.61
N TYR A 132 -2.94 2.64 13.40
CA TYR A 132 -4.05 2.48 14.33
C TYR A 132 -3.71 1.41 15.37
N PRO A 133 -4.06 1.63 16.65
CA PRO A 133 -3.78 0.66 17.70
C PRO A 133 -4.54 -0.65 17.46
N SER A 134 -4.04 -1.74 18.02
CA SER A 134 -4.77 -3.00 18.02
C SER A 134 -6.12 -2.86 18.77
N GLY A 135 -7.12 -3.64 18.36
CA GLY A 135 -8.44 -3.68 19.03
C GLY A 135 -9.45 -2.62 18.59
N VAL A 136 -9.10 -1.71 17.68
CA VAL A 136 -10.12 -0.91 16.97
C VAL A 136 -10.62 -1.61 15.73
N GLU A 137 -11.87 -1.30 15.38
CA GLU A 137 -12.41 -1.62 14.06
C GLU A 137 -11.58 -0.91 12.99
N PHE A 138 -10.94 -1.72 12.15
CA PHE A 138 -10.09 -1.28 11.05
C PHE A 138 -10.29 -2.25 9.88
N PRO A 139 -10.13 -1.81 8.61
CA PRO A 139 -10.16 -2.73 7.49
C PRO A 139 -9.20 -3.91 7.66
N ARG A 140 -9.60 -5.07 7.14
CA ARG A 140 -8.80 -6.30 7.27
C ARG A 140 -7.46 -6.22 6.54
N LEU A 141 -7.31 -5.27 5.62
CA LEU A 141 -6.08 -4.95 4.93
C LEU A 141 -5.67 -3.51 5.25
N PRO A 142 -4.37 -3.18 5.19
CA PRO A 142 -3.90 -1.81 5.02
C PRO A 142 -4.62 -1.10 3.87
N VAL A 143 -4.71 0.23 3.95
CA VAL A 143 -5.39 1.08 2.97
C VAL A 143 -4.41 2.12 2.43
N LEU A 144 -4.16 2.08 1.13
CA LEU A 144 -3.46 3.13 0.40
C LEU A 144 -4.48 4.15 -0.09
N GLY A 145 -4.42 5.38 0.41
CA GLY A 145 -5.43 6.39 0.15
C GLY A 145 -5.14 7.29 -1.05
N LEU A 146 -6.07 8.22 -1.30
CA LEU A 146 -5.98 9.22 -2.37
C LEU A 146 -4.71 10.07 -2.28
N ARG A 147 -4.26 10.40 -1.06
CA ARG A 147 -3.04 11.19 -0.88
C ARG A 147 -1.81 10.50 -1.48
N ALA A 148 -1.72 9.16 -1.42
CA ALA A 148 -0.64 8.43 -2.07
C ALA A 148 -0.62 8.65 -3.58
N ILE A 149 -1.79 8.72 -4.22
CA ILE A 149 -1.92 8.98 -5.65
C ILE A 149 -1.45 10.41 -5.98
N VAL A 150 -1.93 11.39 -5.21
CA VAL A 150 -1.66 12.81 -5.45
C VAL A 150 -0.18 13.14 -5.21
N GLU A 151 0.38 12.79 -4.04
CA GLU A 151 1.77 13.11 -3.66
C GLU A 151 2.82 12.45 -4.58
N ASN A 152 2.45 11.34 -5.21
CA ASN A 152 3.34 10.56 -6.07
C ASN A 152 3.05 10.73 -7.56
N ALA A 153 2.17 11.67 -7.93
CA ALA A 153 1.74 11.90 -9.31
C ALA A 153 1.37 10.60 -10.03
N LEU A 154 0.59 9.75 -9.36
CA LEU A 154 0.10 8.50 -9.93
C LEU A 154 -1.20 8.76 -10.69
N ILE A 155 -1.44 7.92 -11.69
CA ILE A 155 -2.66 7.92 -12.51
C ILE A 155 -3.36 6.59 -12.30
N LEU A 156 -4.53 6.64 -11.68
CA LEU A 156 -5.45 5.53 -11.56
C LEU A 156 -6.46 5.56 -12.72
N LYS A 157 -6.55 4.46 -13.47
CA LYS A 157 -7.58 4.22 -14.47
C LYS A 157 -8.37 2.99 -14.07
N VAL A 158 -9.70 3.12 -14.01
CA VAL A 158 -10.63 2.00 -13.80
C VAL A 158 -11.45 1.81 -15.07
N VAL A 159 -11.50 0.58 -15.59
CA VAL A 159 -12.29 0.21 -16.75
C VAL A 159 -13.44 -0.67 -16.28
N GLY A 160 -14.61 -0.08 -16.04
CA GLY A 160 -15.76 -0.78 -15.46
C GLY A 160 -16.21 -2.00 -16.28
N LEU A 161 -16.27 -1.86 -17.61
CA LEU A 161 -16.70 -2.95 -18.52
C LEU A 161 -15.80 -4.19 -18.42
N ARG A 162 -14.50 -4.01 -18.18
CA ARG A 162 -13.53 -5.11 -18.02
C ARG A 162 -13.26 -5.45 -16.56
N ARG A 163 -13.75 -4.62 -15.64
CA ARG A 163 -13.46 -4.69 -14.21
C ARG A 163 -11.97 -4.74 -13.90
N GLU A 164 -11.23 -3.83 -14.51
CA GLU A 164 -9.78 -3.76 -14.38
C GLU A 164 -9.34 -2.39 -13.84
N ALA A 165 -8.29 -2.40 -13.03
CA ALA A 165 -7.60 -1.20 -12.58
C ALA A 165 -6.16 -1.14 -13.13
N THR A 166 -5.72 0.05 -13.50
CA THR A 166 -4.33 0.35 -13.85
C THR A 166 -3.85 1.53 -13.03
N LEU A 167 -2.70 1.39 -12.40
CA LEU A 167 -2.03 2.44 -11.61
C LEU A 167 -0.64 2.62 -12.18
N ARG A 168 -0.29 3.84 -12.58
CA ARG A 168 1.00 4.14 -13.21
C ARG A 168 1.52 5.49 -12.80
N THR A 169 2.80 5.74 -12.99
CA THR A 169 3.36 7.08 -12.81
C THR A 169 2.94 8.00 -13.96
N ALA A 170 2.80 9.30 -13.68
CA ALA A 170 2.49 10.31 -14.70
C ALA A 170 3.69 10.68 -15.60
N ARG A 171 4.93 10.42 -15.16
CA ARG A 171 6.16 10.65 -15.93
C ARG A 171 7.03 9.38 -15.98
N ARG A 172 7.98 9.31 -16.91
CA ARG A 172 9.01 8.25 -16.93
C ARG A 172 9.84 8.44 -15.65
N TRP A 173 9.72 7.50 -14.72
CA TRP A 173 10.49 7.51 -13.47
C TRP A 173 11.92 7.06 -13.76
N TRP A 174 12.92 7.82 -13.30
CA TRP A 174 14.33 7.44 -13.34
C TRP A 174 14.75 7.03 -11.92
N PRO A 175 15.36 5.85 -11.71
CA PRO A 175 15.52 5.30 -10.36
C PRO A 175 16.56 6.02 -9.46
N PHE A 176 17.23 7.09 -9.91
CA PHE A 176 18.36 7.71 -9.19
C PHE A 176 18.51 9.22 -9.41
N ALA A 177 17.42 9.99 -9.34
CA ALA A 177 17.50 11.45 -9.41
C ALA A 177 16.98 12.08 -8.12
N ASP A 178 17.67 11.81 -7.02
CA ASP A 178 17.74 12.72 -5.87
C ASP A 178 19.24 12.77 -5.52
N GLY A 179 19.86 13.91 -5.84
CA GLY A 179 21.18 14.31 -5.33
C GLY A 179 21.02 15.19 -4.10
#